data_AF-A0A1F7IFF2-F1
#
_entry.id   AF-A0A1F7IFF2-F1
#
_cell.length_a   1.000
_cell.length_b   1.000
_cell.length_c   1.000
_cell.angle_alpha   90.00
_cell.angle_beta   90.00
_cell.angle_gamma   90.00
#
_symmetry.space_group_name_H-M   'P 1'
#
loop_
_entity.id
_entity.type
_entity.pdbx_description
1 polymer ?
#
loop_
_entity_poly.entity_id
_entity_poly.type
_entity_poly.pdbx_seq_one_letter_code
_entity_poly.pdbx_strand_id
1 'polypeptide(L)' 'MEVYAVHRDYTFVLTEFDISATAQQGQVTEILLPGKAVGTFTLRCGLTCSGKVNVKDNDEDSDFE' A
#
# COMPACT_ATOMS: atom_id res chain seq x y z
N MET A 1 -5.07 -2.41 0.74
CA MET A 1 -3.82 -3.19 0.60
C MET A 1 -3.45 -3.72 1.98
N GLU A 2 -3.04 -4.99 2.09
CA GLU A 2 -2.55 -5.58 3.34
C GLU A 2 -1.03 -5.67 3.33
N VAL A 3 -0.38 -5.23 4.42
CA VAL A 3 1.08 -5.29 4.55
C VAL A 3 1.45 -6.08 5.80
N TYR A 4 2.38 -7.04 5.64
CA TYR A 4 2.79 -7.97 6.70
C TYR A 4 4.21 -7.67 7.19
N ALA A 5 4.36 -7.47 8.50
CA ALA A 5 5.64 -7.29 9.17
C ALA A 5 6.06 -8.57 9.90
N VAL A 6 6.86 -9.42 9.24
CA VAL A 6 7.25 -10.75 9.76
C VAL A 6 8.42 -10.67 10.76
N HIS A 7 9.43 -9.84 10.48
CA HIS A 7 10.70 -9.87 11.20
C HIS A 7 10.88 -8.75 12.26
N ARG A 8 10.18 -7.63 12.09
CA ARG A 8 10.24 -6.42 12.93
C ARG A 8 9.18 -5.42 12.43
N ASP A 9 9.00 -4.32 13.16
CA ASP A 9 8.17 -3.21 12.71
C ASP A 9 8.75 -2.58 11.44
N TYR A 10 7.86 -2.25 10.49
CA TYR A 10 8.22 -1.56 9.25
C TYR A 10 7.34 -0.34 9.07
N THR A 11 7.96 0.83 8.90
CA THR A 11 7.26 2.04 8.45
C THR A 11 7.29 2.10 6.94
N PHE A 12 6.11 2.06 6.36
CA PHE A 12 5.84 2.17 4.95
C PHE A 12 5.48 3.61 4.61
N VAL A 13 6.12 4.15 3.57
CA VAL A 13 5.84 5.48 3.05
C VAL A 13 5.49 5.35 1.58
N LEU A 14 4.35 5.93 1.23
CA LEU A 14 3.84 6.03 -0.13
C LEU A 14 3.81 7.50 -0.52
N THR A 15 4.98 7.98 -0.99
CA THR A 15 5.28 9.41 -1.19
C THR A 15 4.28 10.13 -2.10
N GLU A 16 3.68 9.43 -3.06
CA GLU A 16 2.77 10.03 -4.04
C GLU A 16 1.43 10.49 -3.43
N PHE A 17 1.02 9.89 -2.32
CA PHE A 17 -0.21 10.25 -1.60
C PHE A 17 0.07 10.81 -0.19
N ASP A 18 1.34 11.06 0.14
CA ASP A 18 1.77 11.46 1.48
C ASP A 18 1.25 10.54 2.60
N ILE A 19 1.14 9.23 2.30
CA ILE A 19 0.66 8.23 3.25
C ILE A 19 1.86 7.59 3.94
N SER A 20 1.86 7.60 5.26
CA SER A 20 2.79 6.81 6.08
C SER A 20 2.03 5.87 7.02
N ALA A 21 2.38 4.59 7.01
CA ALA A 21 1.79 3.59 7.90
C ALA A 21 2.88 2.73 8.52
N THR A 22 2.75 2.39 9.79
CA THR A 22 3.68 1.47 10.47
C THR A 22 2.99 0.13 10.66
N ALA A 23 3.51 -0.92 10.03
CA ALA A 23 3.09 -2.28 10.32
C ALA A 23 3.90 -2.81 11.49
N GLN A 24 3.21 -3.11 12.59
CA GLN A 24 3.79 -3.72 13.77
C GLN A 24 4.05 -5.22 13.52
N GLN A 25 5.12 -5.74 14.12
CA GLN A 25 5.47 -7.14 14.01
C GLN A 25 4.30 -8.04 14.44
N GLY A 26 3.95 -9.01 13.59
CA GLY A 26 2.88 -9.97 13.87
C GLY A 26 1.47 -9.40 13.73
N GLN A 27 1.31 -8.16 13.26
CA GLN A 27 0.02 -7.56 12.95
C GLN A 27 -0.13 -7.32 11.45
N VAL A 28 -1.37 -7.37 10.99
CA VAL A 28 -1.76 -6.91 9.66
C VAL A 28 -2.14 -5.44 9.78
N THR A 29 -1.59 -4.61 8.90
CA THR A 29 -1.96 -3.19 8.80
C THR A 29 -2.63 -2.94 7.47
N GLU A 30 -3.85 -2.42 7.53
CA GLU A 30 -4.62 -2.01 6.37
C GLU A 30 -4.35 -0.54 6.05
N ILE A 31 -4.06 -0.27 4.79
CA ILE A 31 -3.86 1.09 4.28
C ILE A 31 -4.97 1.37 3.27
N LEU A 32 -5.77 2.40 3.57
CA LEU A 32 -6.78 2.94 2.67
C LEU A 32 -6.12 3.87 1.67
N LEU A 33 -6.23 3.53 0.38
CA LEU A 33 -5.78 4.38 -0.70
C LEU A 33 -6.96 5.23 -1.21
N PRO A 34 -6.72 6.46 -1.68
CA PRO A 34 -7.79 7.24 -2.30
C PRO A 34 -8.31 6.50 -3.53
N GLY A 35 -9.64 6.49 -3.73
CA GLY A 35 -10.30 5.65 -4.75
C GLY A 35 -9.89 5.90 -6.22
N LYS A 36 -9.11 6.95 -6.50
CA LYS A 36 -8.55 7.24 -7.83
C LYS A 36 -7.05 6.88 -7.96
N ALA A 37 -6.49 6.17 -6.99
CA ALA A 37 -5.08 5.78 -6.96
C ALA A 37 -4.77 4.63 -7.93
N VAL A 38 -5.11 4.75 -9.21
CA VAL A 38 -4.82 3.74 -10.23
C VAL A 38 -3.41 3.97 -10.76
N GLY A 39 -2.55 2.96 -10.69
CA GLY A 39 -1.17 3.08 -11.15
C GLY A 39 -0.19 2.16 -10.44
N THR A 40 1.10 2.35 -10.71
CA THR A 40 2.19 1.66 -10.00
C THR A 40 2.92 2.65 -9.12
N PHE A 41 2.83 2.45 -7.81
CA PHE A 41 3.44 3.32 -6.82
C PHE A 41 4.66 2.65 -6.20
N THR A 42 5.64 3.46 -5.85
CA THR A 42 6.81 2.98 -5.10
C THR A 42 6.52 3.11 -3.61
N LEU A 43 6.56 1.97 -2.93
CA LEU A 43 6.45 1.86 -1.48
C LEU A 43 7.86 1.82 -0.90
N ARG A 44 8.16 2.64 0.11
CA ARG A 44 9.44 2.58 0.83
C ARG A 44 9.24 2.06 2.24
N CYS A 45 10.06 1.11 2.66
CA CYS A 45 10.07 0.48 3.99
C CYS A 45 11.38 0.87 4.70
N GLY A 46 11.43 2.05 5.30
CA GLY A 46 12.66 2.61 5.88
C GLY A 46 13.76 2.93 4.84
N LEU A 47 15.03 2.89 5.27
CA LEU A 47 16.19 3.31 4.45
C LEU A 47 16.66 2.26 3.42
N THR A 48 16.35 0.99 3.63
CA THR A 48 16.99 -0.13 2.89
C THR A 48 16.01 -1.01 2.11
N CYS A 49 14.71 -0.72 2.16
CA CYS A 49 13.69 -1.55 1.54
C CYS A 49 12.76 -0.67 0.70
N SER A 50 12.50 -1.14 -0.52
CA SER A 50 11.55 -0.53 -1.45
C SER A 50 10.77 -1.62 -2.18
N GLY A 51 9.46 -1.47 -2.25
CA GLY A 51 8.55 -2.32 -3.01
C GLY A 51 7.80 -1.51 -4.07
N LYS A 52 7.11 -2.22 -4.97
CA LYS A 52 6.17 -1.62 -5.92
C LYS A 52 4.77 -2.12 -5.61
N VAL A 53 3.81 -1.21 -5.55
CA VAL A 53 2.39 -1.49 -5.37
C VAL A 53 1.72 -1.16 -6.68
N ASN A 54 1.15 -2.17 -7.34
CA ASN A 54 0.34 -1.96 -8.53
C ASN A 54 -1.13 -1.96 -8.08
N VAL A 55 -1.77 -0.79 -8.18
CA VAL A 55 -3.19 -0.64 -7.94
C VAL A 55 -3.84 -0.57 -9.31
N LYS A 56 -4.67 -1.56 -9.60
CA LYS A 56 -5.51 -1.54 -10.78
C LYS A 56 -6.86 -0.95 -10.38
N ASP A 57 -7.45 -0.20 -11.29
CA ASP A 57 -8.86 0.07 -11.16
C ASP A 57 -9.58 -1.28 -11.20
N ASN A 58 -10.54 -1.44 -10.28
CA ASN A 58 -11.37 -2.63 -10.21
C ASN A 58 -12.71 -2.39 -10.92
N ASP A 59 -12.74 -1.47 -11.90
CA ASP A 59 -13.76 -1.30 -12.94
C ASP A 59 -13.85 -2.55 -13.87
N GLU A 60 -13.91 -3.75 -13.28
CA GLU A 60 -14.53 -4.94 -13.88
C GLU A 60 -15.91 -5.18 -13.23
N ASP A 61 -16.61 -4.09 -12.86
CA ASP A 61 -18.01 -4.08 -12.38
C ASP A 61 -18.70 -2.75 -12.74
N SER A 62 -18.52 -2.28 -13.98
CA SER A 62 -19.33 -1.20 -14.57
C SER A 62 -19.85 -1.55 -15.96
N ASP A 63 -20.39 -2.76 -16.08
CA ASP A 63 -21.28 -3.17 -17.17
C ASP A 63 -22.52 -3.86 -16.59
N PHE A 64 -23.51 -3.09 -16.12
CA PHE A 64 -24.90 -3.04 -16.65
C PHE A 64 -25.84 -2.22 -15.76
N GLU A 65 -26.70 -1.42 -16.41
CA GLU A 65 -27.99 -0.94 -15.86
C GLU A 65 -28.89 -2.08 -15.37
#